data_AF-A0A533SNN3-F1
#
_entry.id   AF-A0A533SNN3-F1
#
_cell.length_a   1.000
_cell.length_b   1.000
_cell.length_c   1.000
_cell.angle_alpha   90.00
_cell.angle_beta   90.00
_cell.angle_gamma   90.00
#
_symmetry.space_group_name_H-M   'P 1'
#
loop_
_entity.id
_entity.type
_entity.pdbx_description
1 polymer ?
#
loop_
_entity_poly.entity_id
_entity_poly.type
_entity_poly.pdbx_seq_one_letter_code
_entity_poly.pdbx_strand_id
1 'polypeptide(L)'
;MLLHFAFSYPIVVRLMVGEFRGYRETYELAARTLGASAFTAVRTVTFPILKPAFVAAFLLAFARSLSETGATIMVAGAFENGTVFIKRAKDAGLEGPLVLVSLALIAISVAIFGAISFLGPRLRLPIRKVWPSFERRLSGYGGPRDIVTVVAFTAFIVIPSLFIAFPSGTAILDGTFGKAIAGQGVWGDYWRSLAVSYAVALLATMINIVVGFPMAIIIARRRFGRRVCAIMDALVNIPIIVPSVALGVSLSFFWNALGALPEFWVLVLVHVSITYTYFVRAISAALEGISQ
;
A
#
# COMPACT_ATOMS: atom_id res chain seq x y z
N MET A 1 2.87 -0.58 16.27
CA MET A 1 1.46 -0.84 15.93
C MET A 1 0.76 0.37 15.31
N LEU A 2 0.70 1.53 15.98
CA LEU A 2 0.03 2.74 15.45
C LEU A 2 0.58 3.22 14.09
N LEU A 3 1.90 3.14 13.90
CA LEU A 3 2.57 3.50 12.65
C LEU A 3 2.05 2.67 11.46
N HIS A 4 1.98 1.34 11.61
CA HIS A 4 1.48 0.46 10.55
C HIS A 4 -0.01 0.70 10.25
N PHE A 5 -0.80 1.06 11.27
CA PHE A 5 -2.20 1.46 11.07
C PHE A 5 -2.30 2.72 10.20
N ALA A 6 -1.53 3.76 10.49
CA ALA A 6 -1.56 5.02 9.74
C ALA A 6 -1.17 4.85 8.26
N PHE A 7 -0.19 3.99 7.95
CA PHE A 7 0.20 3.72 6.56
C PHE A 7 -0.74 2.78 5.81
N SER A 8 -1.34 1.81 6.51
CA SER A 8 -2.22 0.81 5.87
C SER A 8 -3.63 1.32 5.66
N TYR A 9 -4.11 2.23 6.52
CA TYR A 9 -5.48 2.73 6.48
C TYR A 9 -5.85 3.39 5.13
N PRO A 10 -5.06 4.32 4.56
CA PRO A 10 -5.40 4.94 3.28
C PRO A 10 -5.48 3.94 2.13
N ILE A 11 -4.66 2.89 2.14
CA ILE A 11 -4.66 1.85 1.11
C ILE A 11 -5.97 1.06 1.16
N VAL A 12 -6.35 0.61 2.36
CA VAL A 12 -7.61 -0.12 2.57
C VAL A 12 -8.80 0.77 2.19
N VAL A 13 -8.84 2.01 2.68
CA VAL A 13 -9.95 2.93 2.41
C VAL A 13 -10.06 3.27 0.93
N ARG A 14 -8.96 3.61 0.26
CA ARG A 14 -9.00 3.96 -1.18
C ARG A 14 -9.45 2.77 -2.03
N LEU A 15 -8.97 1.56 -1.73
CA LEU A 15 -9.41 0.37 -2.45
C LEU A 15 -10.91 0.14 -2.24
N MET A 16 -11.36 0.15 -0.98
CA MET A 16 -12.77 -0.05 -0.66
C MET A 16 -13.65 1.01 -1.31
N VAL A 17 -13.28 2.29 -1.25
CA VAL A 17 -14.02 3.38 -1.91
C VAL A 17 -14.11 3.17 -3.42
N GLY A 18 -13.05 2.67 -4.06
CA GLY A 18 -13.07 2.30 -5.48
C GLY A 18 -14.12 1.23 -5.78
N GLU A 19 -14.15 0.18 -4.97
CA GLU A 19 -15.11 -0.93 -5.11
C GLU A 19 -16.55 -0.49 -4.80
N PHE A 20 -16.75 0.34 -3.77
CA PHE A 20 -18.06 0.91 -3.44
C PHE A 20 -18.59 1.83 -4.56
N ARG A 21 -17.74 2.57 -5.26
CA ARG A 21 -18.16 3.40 -6.40
C ARG A 21 -18.65 2.59 -7.60
N GLY A 22 -18.14 1.37 -7.78
CA GLY A 22 -18.60 0.45 -8.82
C GLY A 22 -19.83 -0.39 -8.42
N TYR A 23 -20.17 -0.42 -7.13
CA TYR A 23 -21.26 -1.23 -6.59
C TYR A 23 -22.63 -0.57 -6.83
N ARG A 24 -23.56 -1.34 -7.42
CA ARG A 24 -24.96 -0.91 -7.54
C ARG A 24 -25.69 -1.19 -6.24
N GLU A 25 -26.18 -0.13 -5.58
CA GLU A 25 -26.91 -0.20 -4.31
C GLU A 25 -28.30 -0.86 -4.40
N THR A 26 -28.69 -1.41 -5.55
CA THR A 26 -30.03 -1.98 -5.80
C THR A 26 -30.43 -3.03 -4.74
N TYR A 27 -29.52 -3.94 -4.38
CA TYR A 27 -29.79 -4.96 -3.35
C TYR A 27 -29.90 -4.37 -1.95
N GLU A 28 -29.12 -3.33 -1.66
CA GLU A 28 -29.16 -2.62 -0.39
C GLU A 28 -30.48 -1.85 -0.22
N LEU A 29 -30.90 -1.13 -1.27
CA LEU A 29 -32.17 -0.40 -1.32
C LEU A 29 -33.38 -1.34 -1.21
N ALA A 30 -33.33 -2.50 -1.86
CA ALA A 30 -34.36 -3.53 -1.73
C ALA A 30 -34.48 -4.02 -0.27
N ALA A 31 -33.36 -4.32 0.39
CA ALA A 31 -33.35 -4.71 1.79
C ALA A 31 -33.88 -3.60 2.72
N ARG A 32 -33.53 -2.34 2.45
CA ARG A 32 -34.05 -1.18 3.20
C ARG A 32 -35.56 -1.00 3.02
N THR A 33 -36.10 -1.27 1.83
CA THR A 33 -37.55 -1.23 1.55
C THR A 33 -38.31 -2.32 2.33
N LEU A 34 -37.67 -3.47 2.58
CA LEU A 34 -38.21 -4.54 3.44
C LEU A 34 -38.04 -4.27 4.94
N GLY A 35 -37.60 -3.07 5.33
CA GLY A 35 -37.51 -2.63 6.73
C GLY A 35 -36.13 -2.82 7.39
N ALA A 36 -35.10 -3.24 6.65
CA ALA A 36 -33.74 -3.32 7.19
C ALA A 36 -33.19 -1.91 7.49
N SER A 37 -32.50 -1.76 8.62
CA SER A 37 -31.74 -0.52 8.90
C SER A 37 -30.54 -0.40 7.95
N ALA A 38 -30.01 0.81 7.73
CA ALA A 38 -28.89 0.99 6.79
C ALA A 38 -27.66 0.15 7.21
N PHE A 39 -27.36 0.09 8.50
CA PHE A 39 -26.25 -0.75 8.98
C PHE A 39 -26.53 -2.24 8.81
N THR A 40 -27.78 -2.68 9.02
CA THR A 40 -28.20 -4.06 8.74
C THR A 40 -27.99 -4.40 7.27
N ALA A 41 -28.49 -3.56 6.36
CA ALA A 41 -28.41 -3.78 4.91
C ALA A 41 -26.95 -3.85 4.44
N VAL A 42 -26.10 -2.90 4.88
CA VAL A 42 -24.66 -2.93 4.57
C VAL A 42 -24.01 -4.22 5.09
N ARG A 43 -24.32 -4.63 6.32
CA ARG A 43 -23.70 -5.79 6.97
C ARG A 43 -24.13 -7.12 6.36
N THR A 44 -25.40 -7.28 5.98
CA THR A 44 -25.95 -8.57 5.53
C THR A 44 -26.03 -8.72 4.01
N VAL A 45 -26.04 -7.61 3.27
CA VAL A 45 -26.12 -7.60 1.80
C VAL A 45 -24.79 -7.16 1.20
N THR A 46 -24.39 -5.92 1.47
CA THR A 46 -23.25 -5.29 0.79
C THR A 46 -21.92 -5.94 1.18
N PHE A 47 -21.71 -6.24 2.46
CA PHE A 47 -20.46 -6.80 2.96
C PHE A 47 -20.17 -8.23 2.44
N PRO A 48 -21.13 -9.18 2.39
CA PRO A 48 -20.93 -10.47 1.72
C PRO A 48 -20.62 -10.37 0.23
N ILE A 49 -21.26 -9.43 -0.49
CA ILE A 49 -21.00 -9.19 -1.91
C ILE A 49 -19.57 -8.67 -2.10
N LEU A 50 -19.15 -7.72 -1.28
CA LEU A 50 -17.82 -7.11 -1.33
C LEU A 50 -16.73 -7.94 -0.62
N LYS A 51 -17.03 -9.14 -0.13
CA LYS A 51 -16.05 -9.99 0.56
C LYS A 51 -14.75 -10.19 -0.25
N PRO A 52 -14.77 -10.44 -1.57
CA PRO A 52 -13.53 -10.55 -2.36
C PRO A 52 -12.70 -9.26 -2.33
N ALA A 53 -13.35 -8.09 -2.35
CA ALA A 53 -12.68 -6.79 -2.22
C ALA A 53 -12.03 -6.62 -0.83
N PHE A 54 -12.68 -7.07 0.24
CA PHE A 54 -12.08 -7.05 1.58
C PHE A 54 -10.84 -7.94 1.68
N VAL A 55 -10.87 -9.13 1.07
CA VAL A 55 -9.70 -10.02 1.02
C VAL A 55 -8.56 -9.35 0.23
N ALA A 56 -8.87 -8.71 -0.90
CA ALA A 56 -7.88 -7.96 -1.67
C ALA A 56 -7.31 -6.76 -0.88
N ALA A 57 -8.15 -6.03 -0.15
CA ALA A 57 -7.73 -4.92 0.71
C ALA A 57 -6.80 -5.39 1.81
N PHE A 58 -7.13 -6.50 2.46
CA PHE A 58 -6.31 -7.12 3.48
C PHE A 58 -4.96 -7.58 2.92
N LEU A 59 -4.95 -8.25 1.76
CA LEU A 59 -3.74 -8.68 1.07
C LEU A 59 -2.81 -7.50 0.76
N LEU A 60 -3.36 -6.41 0.21
CA LEU A 60 -2.59 -5.21 -0.12
C LEU A 60 -2.03 -4.50 1.12
N ALA A 61 -2.84 -4.38 2.17
CA ALA A 61 -2.40 -3.81 3.44
C ALA A 61 -1.30 -4.66 4.10
N PHE A 62 -1.47 -5.98 4.10
CA PHE A 62 -0.49 -6.92 4.62
C PHE A 62 0.84 -6.82 3.87
N ALA A 63 0.79 -6.87 2.54
CA ALA A 63 1.98 -6.80 1.70
C ALA A 63 2.71 -5.46 1.84
N ARG A 64 1.98 -4.34 1.94
CA ARG A 64 2.58 -3.03 2.23
C ARG A 64 3.19 -2.97 3.63
N SER A 65 2.51 -3.52 4.63
CA SER A 65 2.99 -3.51 6.02
C SER A 65 4.30 -4.28 6.18
N LEU A 66 4.48 -5.40 5.46
CA LEU A 66 5.75 -6.14 5.41
C LEU A 66 6.86 -5.35 4.70
N SER A 67 6.48 -4.49 3.75
CA SER A 67 7.39 -3.68 2.93
C SER A 67 7.70 -2.31 3.52
N GLU A 68 7.29 -2.05 4.76
CA GLU A 68 7.56 -0.78 5.44
C GLU A 68 8.85 -0.89 6.25
N THR A 69 9.85 -0.10 5.86
CA THR A 69 11.20 -0.15 6.46
C THR A 69 11.70 1.21 6.87
N GLY A 70 11.43 2.26 6.09
CA GLY A 70 11.88 3.61 6.45
C GLY A 70 11.26 4.06 7.77
N ALA A 71 9.95 3.87 7.90
CA ALA A 71 9.24 4.27 9.09
C ALA A 71 9.53 3.35 10.30
N THR A 72 9.82 2.06 10.06
CA THR A 72 10.22 1.17 11.16
C THR A 72 11.63 1.45 11.64
N ILE A 73 12.60 1.79 10.77
CA ILE A 73 13.95 2.18 11.19
C ILE A 73 13.91 3.40 12.13
N MET A 74 13.05 4.38 11.86
CA MET A 74 12.96 5.61 12.66
C MET A 74 12.34 5.40 14.05
N VAL A 75 11.53 4.34 14.22
CA VAL A 75 10.78 4.08 15.47
C VAL A 75 11.26 2.81 16.18
N ALA A 76 12.00 1.94 15.49
CA ALA A 76 12.52 0.70 16.05
C ALA A 76 13.57 1.03 17.11
N GLY A 77 13.20 0.82 18.38
CA GLY A 77 14.13 0.76 19.50
C GLY A 77 14.62 -0.67 19.73
N ALA A 78 14.03 -1.35 20.72
CA ALA A 78 14.45 -2.69 21.16
C ALA A 78 13.98 -3.84 20.25
N PHE A 79 12.94 -3.64 19.44
CA PHE A 79 12.38 -4.69 18.58
C PHE A 79 12.78 -4.48 17.12
N GLU A 80 13.52 -5.43 16.57
CA GLU A 80 13.96 -5.42 15.19
C GLU A 80 13.09 -6.35 14.33
N ASN A 81 12.66 -5.85 13.17
CA ASN A 81 11.95 -6.66 12.17
C ASN A 81 12.92 -7.12 11.07
N GLY A 82 12.51 -8.11 10.26
CA GLY A 82 13.38 -8.68 9.22
C GLY A 82 13.90 -7.65 8.20
N THR A 83 13.13 -6.58 7.92
CA THR A 83 13.58 -5.54 6.98
C THR A 83 14.64 -4.62 7.58
N VAL A 84 14.54 -4.29 8.87
CA VAL A 84 15.57 -3.52 9.59
C VAL A 84 16.84 -4.37 9.70
N PHE A 85 16.70 -5.68 9.93
CA PHE A 85 17.84 -6.61 9.94
C PHE A 85 18.60 -6.60 8.62
N ILE A 86 17.89 -6.65 7.47
CA ILE A 86 18.55 -6.56 6.16
C ILE A 86 19.33 -5.25 6.03
N LYS A 87 18.75 -4.12 6.45
CA LYS A 87 19.44 -2.82 6.41
C LYS A 87 20.70 -2.85 7.27
N ARG A 88 20.63 -3.33 8.52
CA ARG A 88 21.80 -3.42 9.42
C ARG A 88 22.86 -4.37 8.89
N ALA A 89 22.47 -5.52 8.34
CA ALA A 89 23.38 -6.47 7.71
C ALA A 89 24.09 -5.85 6.51
N LYS A 90 23.39 -5.04 5.70
CA LYS A 90 23.98 -4.27 4.60
C LYS A 90 25.02 -3.28 5.11
N ASP A 91 24.68 -2.49 6.12
CA ASP A 91 25.59 -1.50 6.69
C ASP A 91 26.85 -2.14 7.31
N ALA A 92 26.70 -3.36 7.85
CA ALA A 92 27.80 -4.13 8.42
C ALA A 92 28.62 -4.91 7.37
N GLY A 93 28.27 -4.84 6.08
CA GLY A 93 28.95 -5.59 5.01
C GLY A 93 28.74 -7.11 5.06
N LEU A 94 27.69 -7.58 5.74
CA LEU A 94 27.40 -9.01 5.93
C LEU A 94 26.55 -9.56 4.77
N GLU A 95 27.18 -9.85 3.63
CA GLU A 95 26.48 -10.31 2.43
C GLU A 95 25.72 -11.64 2.62
N GLY A 96 26.33 -12.62 3.29
CA GLY A 96 25.71 -13.94 3.52
C GLY A 96 24.36 -13.87 4.26
N PRO A 97 24.31 -13.30 5.48
CA PRO A 97 23.06 -13.09 6.21
C PRO A 97 22.05 -12.25 5.44
N LEU A 98 22.51 -11.20 4.74
CA LEU A 98 21.67 -10.33 3.93
C LEU A 98 20.95 -11.09 2.81
N VAL A 99 21.66 -11.93 2.07
CA VAL A 99 21.08 -12.78 1.01
C VAL A 99 20.10 -13.79 1.58
N LEU A 100 20.48 -14.51 2.64
CA LEU A 100 19.66 -15.56 3.24
C LEU A 100 18.35 -15.00 3.80
N VAL A 101 18.42 -13.91 4.56
CA VAL A 101 17.22 -13.28 5.14
C VAL A 101 16.34 -12.66 4.05
N SER A 102 16.95 -12.04 3.02
CA SER A 102 16.18 -11.55 1.87
C SER A 102 15.43 -12.68 1.19
N LEU A 103 16.10 -13.80 0.85
CA LEU A 103 15.47 -14.95 0.24
C LEU A 103 14.34 -15.54 1.11
N ALA A 104 14.59 -15.71 2.41
CA ALA A 104 13.60 -16.21 3.35
C ALA A 104 12.37 -15.30 3.44
N LEU A 105 12.55 -13.98 3.53
CA LEU A 105 11.45 -13.02 3.56
C LEU A 105 10.64 -13.05 2.27
N ILE A 106 11.28 -13.15 1.11
CA ILE A 106 10.59 -13.26 -0.18
C ILE A 106 9.76 -14.56 -0.23
N ALA A 107 10.38 -15.70 0.09
CA ALA A 107 9.72 -17.00 0.07
C ALA A 107 8.52 -17.06 1.02
N ILE A 108 8.68 -16.59 2.26
CA ILE A 108 7.61 -16.55 3.26
C ILE A 108 6.50 -15.59 2.84
N SER A 109 6.83 -14.41 2.30
CA SER A 109 5.83 -13.44 1.86
C SER A 109 5.01 -13.99 0.69
N VAL A 110 5.66 -14.65 -0.28
CA VAL A 110 4.96 -15.32 -1.39
C VAL A 110 4.09 -16.47 -0.88
N ALA A 111 4.56 -17.28 0.07
CA ALA A 111 3.80 -18.37 0.65
C ALA A 111 2.55 -17.87 1.41
N ILE A 112 2.70 -16.85 2.26
CA ILE A 112 1.58 -16.25 2.99
C ILE A 112 0.59 -15.59 2.03
N PHE A 113 1.08 -14.84 1.03
CA PHE A 113 0.23 -14.23 0.03
C PHE A 113 -0.55 -15.27 -0.78
N GLY A 114 0.11 -16.36 -1.19
CA GLY A 114 -0.53 -17.50 -1.86
C GLY A 114 -1.59 -18.16 -0.98
N ALA A 115 -1.29 -18.38 0.29
CA ALA A 115 -2.23 -18.93 1.26
C ALA A 115 -3.47 -18.04 1.45
N ILE A 116 -3.29 -16.73 1.66
CA ILE A 116 -4.41 -15.80 1.82
C ILE A 116 -5.21 -15.67 0.51
N SER A 117 -4.54 -15.65 -0.64
CA SER A 117 -5.20 -15.59 -1.95
C SER A 117 -6.03 -16.84 -2.24
N PHE A 118 -5.61 -18.00 -1.75
CA PHE A 118 -6.32 -19.27 -1.92
C PHE A 118 -7.42 -19.51 -0.88
N LEU A 119 -7.15 -19.24 0.41
CA LEU A 119 -8.09 -19.49 1.52
C LEU A 119 -9.09 -18.33 1.71
N GLY A 120 -8.67 -17.09 1.44
CA GLY A 120 -9.46 -15.88 1.64
C GLY A 120 -10.85 -15.93 0.99
N PRO A 121 -10.94 -16.22 -0.32
CA PRO A 121 -12.23 -16.35 -1.00
C PRO A 121 -13.11 -17.47 -0.42
N ARG A 122 -12.53 -18.51 0.16
CA ARG A 122 -13.25 -19.69 0.70
C ARG A 122 -13.81 -19.49 2.11
N LEU A 123 -13.31 -18.51 2.87
CA LEU A 123 -13.73 -18.25 4.25
C LEU A 123 -15.19 -17.78 4.35
N ARG A 124 -16.13 -18.61 4.84
CA ARG A 124 -17.51 -18.16 5.06
C ARG A 124 -17.57 -17.28 6.32
N LEU A 125 -18.01 -16.04 6.17
CA LEU A 125 -18.19 -15.13 7.31
C LEU A 125 -19.54 -15.41 7.99
N PRO A 126 -19.59 -15.69 9.30
CA PRO A 126 -20.82 -16.02 10.02
C PRO A 126 -21.63 -14.75 10.35
N ILE A 127 -22.26 -14.13 9.35
CA ILE A 127 -22.98 -12.85 9.49
C ILE A 127 -24.50 -13.06 9.45
N ARG A 128 -25.02 -13.99 10.26
CA ARG A 128 -26.46 -14.33 10.26
C ARG A 128 -27.29 -13.64 11.35
N LYS A 129 -26.67 -13.17 12.43
CA LYS A 129 -27.40 -12.62 13.59
C LYS A 129 -27.65 -11.11 13.41
N VAL A 130 -28.91 -10.73 13.23
CA VAL A 130 -29.37 -9.33 13.10
C VAL A 130 -29.82 -8.79 14.45
N TRP A 131 -29.49 -7.52 14.73
CA TRP A 131 -29.81 -6.85 16.00
C TRP A 131 -30.59 -5.55 15.73
N PRO A 132 -31.90 -5.64 15.46
CA PRO A 132 -32.66 -4.55 14.83
C PRO A 132 -32.63 -3.22 15.59
N SER A 133 -32.80 -3.24 16.91
CA SER A 133 -32.86 -2.03 17.75
C SER A 133 -31.50 -1.33 17.86
N PHE A 134 -30.44 -2.10 18.06
CA PHE A 134 -29.08 -1.58 18.17
C PHE A 134 -28.55 -1.06 16.83
N GLU A 135 -28.74 -1.83 15.75
CA GLU A 135 -28.26 -1.45 14.41
C GLU A 135 -28.99 -0.21 13.87
N ARG A 136 -30.27 -0.03 14.24
CA ARG A 136 -31.04 1.19 13.92
C ARG A 136 -30.52 2.42 14.65
N ARG A 137 -30.11 2.31 15.92
CA ARG A 137 -29.47 3.41 16.67
C ARG A 137 -28.10 3.79 16.08
N LEU A 138 -27.34 2.82 15.60
CA LEU A 138 -26.04 3.06 14.96
C LEU A 138 -26.15 3.72 13.56
N SER A 139 -27.29 3.60 12.89
CA SER A 139 -27.48 4.00 11.49
C SER A 139 -28.21 5.33 11.28
N GLY A 140 -28.52 6.07 12.35
CA GLY A 140 -29.01 7.45 12.22
C GLY A 140 -27.98 8.36 11.56
N TYR A 141 -28.42 9.38 10.84
CA TYR A 141 -27.53 10.41 10.27
C TYR A 141 -26.78 11.13 11.40
N GLY A 142 -25.44 11.15 11.35
CA GLY A 142 -24.64 11.65 12.48
C GLY A 142 -24.69 10.74 13.70
N GLY A 143 -25.05 9.47 13.51
CA GLY A 143 -25.14 8.48 14.57
C GLY A 143 -23.77 8.19 15.21
N PRO A 144 -23.76 7.45 16.33
CA PRO A 144 -22.53 7.12 17.06
C PRO A 144 -21.47 6.42 16.19
N ARG A 145 -21.88 5.67 15.15
CA ARG A 145 -20.95 5.04 14.20
C ARG A 145 -20.10 6.09 13.46
N ASP A 146 -20.74 7.11 12.90
CA ASP A 146 -20.06 8.12 12.09
C ASP A 146 -19.12 8.96 12.96
N ILE A 147 -19.61 9.35 14.15
CA ILE A 147 -18.82 10.07 15.16
C ILE A 147 -17.59 9.24 15.56
N VAL A 148 -17.77 7.96 15.93
CA VAL A 148 -16.65 7.08 16.31
C VAL A 148 -15.66 6.92 15.16
N THR A 149 -16.15 6.83 13.92
CA THR A 149 -15.29 6.70 12.73
C THR A 149 -14.44 7.96 12.51
N VAL A 150 -15.06 9.14 12.57
CA VAL A 150 -14.37 10.43 12.39
C VAL A 150 -13.40 10.70 13.54
N VAL A 151 -13.81 10.43 14.78
CA VAL A 151 -12.95 10.57 15.97
C VAL A 151 -11.75 9.62 15.87
N ALA A 152 -11.96 8.36 15.52
CA ALA A 152 -10.87 7.40 15.35
C ALA A 152 -9.92 7.81 14.22
N PHE A 153 -10.45 8.22 13.06
CA PHE A 153 -9.63 8.74 11.97
C PHE A 153 -8.80 9.96 12.40
N THR A 154 -9.42 10.90 13.10
CA THR A 154 -8.76 12.11 13.57
C THR A 154 -7.68 11.78 14.60
N ALA A 155 -8.00 10.97 15.61
CA ALA A 155 -7.11 10.61 16.70
C ALA A 155 -5.92 9.76 16.26
N PHE A 156 -6.13 8.80 15.36
CA PHE A 156 -5.09 7.83 14.99
C PHE A 156 -4.31 8.20 13.72
N ILE A 157 -4.83 9.10 12.87
CA ILE A 157 -4.19 9.45 11.60
C ILE A 157 -3.88 10.93 11.55
N VAL A 158 -4.89 11.80 11.69
CA VAL A 158 -4.71 13.25 11.48
C VAL A 158 -3.82 13.86 12.56
N ILE A 159 -4.14 13.63 13.85
CA ILE A 159 -3.40 14.21 14.97
C ILE A 159 -1.92 13.80 14.95
N PRO A 160 -1.56 12.50 14.85
CA PRO A 160 -0.14 12.11 14.78
C PRO A 160 0.58 12.67 13.55
N SER A 161 -0.10 12.77 12.40
CA SER A 161 0.50 13.32 11.17
C SER A 161 0.75 14.82 11.26
N LEU A 162 -0.14 15.57 11.92
CA LEU A 162 0.01 17.01 12.12
C LEU A 162 0.91 17.36 13.31
N PHE A 163 1.16 16.42 14.23
CA PHE A 163 1.98 16.68 15.40
C PHE A 163 3.41 17.12 15.04
N ILE A 164 3.94 16.67 13.91
CA ILE A 164 5.26 17.11 13.41
C ILE A 164 5.30 18.62 13.08
N ALA A 165 4.15 19.23 12.74
CA ALA A 165 4.07 20.65 12.46
C ALA A 165 4.14 21.50 13.74
N PHE A 166 3.81 20.96 14.91
CA PHE A 166 3.79 21.74 16.15
C PHE A 166 5.21 22.19 16.58
N PRO A 167 6.23 21.32 16.64
CA PRO A 167 7.62 21.75 16.86
C PRO A 167 8.17 22.63 15.73
N SER A 168 7.61 22.58 14.51
CA SER A 168 8.13 23.38 13.40
C SER A 168 7.93 24.89 13.59
N GLY A 169 6.98 25.31 14.43
CA GLY A 169 6.79 26.73 14.78
C GLY A 169 8.00 27.33 15.51
N THR A 170 8.68 26.54 16.36
CA THR A 170 9.90 27.01 17.05
C THR A 170 11.08 27.11 16.10
N ALA A 171 11.10 26.33 15.02
CA ALA A 171 12.17 26.40 14.02
C ALA A 171 12.23 27.75 13.27
N ILE A 172 11.12 28.50 13.24
CA ILE A 172 11.06 29.88 12.72
C ILE A 172 11.74 30.84 13.70
N LEU A 173 11.52 30.64 15.00
CA LEU A 173 12.00 31.51 16.07
C LEU A 173 13.49 31.29 16.37
N ASP A 174 13.96 30.05 16.32
CA ASP A 174 15.34 29.68 16.69
C ASP A 174 16.36 29.83 15.54
N GLY A 175 15.94 30.46 14.42
CA GLY A 175 16.77 30.69 13.23
C GLY A 175 17.09 29.44 12.39
N THR A 176 16.55 28.27 12.77
CA THR A 176 16.70 27.00 12.05
C THR A 176 16.19 27.10 10.62
N PHE A 177 15.07 27.81 10.41
CA PHE A 177 14.52 28.05 9.07
C PHE A 177 15.47 28.86 8.17
N GLY A 178 16.09 29.91 8.72
CA GLY A 178 17.08 30.71 7.98
C GLY A 178 18.31 29.89 7.58
N LYS A 179 18.81 29.06 8.51
CA LYS A 179 19.92 28.12 8.24
C LYS A 179 19.55 27.08 7.18
N ALA A 180 18.29 26.65 7.14
CA ALA A 180 17.77 25.71 6.15
C ALA A 180 17.81 26.27 4.73
N ILE A 181 17.28 27.49 4.54
CA ILE A 181 17.30 28.15 3.24
C ILE A 181 18.72 28.47 2.79
N ALA A 182 19.57 28.94 3.70
CA ALA A 182 20.96 29.25 3.40
C ALA A 182 21.83 27.99 3.15
N GLY A 183 21.30 26.78 3.35
CA GLY A 183 22.04 25.53 3.15
C GLY A 183 23.19 25.34 4.13
N GLN A 184 23.14 25.95 5.31
CA GLN A 184 24.23 25.91 6.28
C GLN A 184 24.18 24.64 7.14
N GLY A 185 25.33 24.02 7.40
CA GLY A 185 25.40 22.80 8.20
C GLY A 185 24.69 21.62 7.51
N VAL A 186 23.82 20.90 8.24
CA VAL A 186 23.09 19.71 7.74
C VAL A 186 22.19 19.98 6.54
N TRP A 187 21.85 21.26 6.30
CA TRP A 187 20.92 21.65 5.25
C TRP A 187 21.53 21.63 3.84
N GLY A 188 22.86 21.66 3.70
CA GLY A 188 23.53 21.49 2.40
C GLY A 188 23.26 20.10 1.81
N ASP A 189 23.43 19.05 2.61
CA ASP A 189 23.14 17.67 2.21
C ASP A 189 21.64 17.40 2.06
N TYR A 190 20.80 18.11 2.81
CA TYR A 190 19.34 18.04 2.69
C TYR A 190 18.87 18.38 1.27
N TRP A 191 19.30 19.52 0.71
CA TRP A 191 18.85 19.94 -0.63
C TRP A 191 19.27 18.96 -1.72
N ARG A 192 20.49 18.41 -1.61
CA ARG A 192 20.96 17.36 -2.54
C ARG A 192 20.12 16.09 -2.42
N SER A 193 19.85 15.64 -1.19
CA SER A 193 19.05 14.44 -0.91
C SER A 193 17.60 14.61 -1.39
N LEU A 194 17.04 15.81 -1.23
CA LEU A 194 15.71 16.18 -1.72
C LEU A 194 15.67 16.13 -3.25
N ALA A 195 16.67 16.72 -3.93
CA ALA A 195 16.76 16.72 -5.38
C ALA A 195 16.86 15.29 -5.95
N VAL A 196 17.68 14.42 -5.34
CA VAL A 196 17.78 13.00 -5.74
C VAL A 196 16.43 12.29 -5.58
N SER A 197 15.74 12.51 -4.47
CA SER A 197 14.43 11.89 -4.21
C SER A 197 13.39 12.25 -5.27
N TYR A 198 13.29 13.55 -5.62
CA TYR A 198 12.37 14.00 -6.66
C TYR A 198 12.79 13.56 -8.07
N ALA A 199 14.08 13.55 -8.38
CA ALA A 199 14.59 13.09 -9.67
C ALA A 199 14.26 11.61 -9.90
N VAL A 200 14.51 10.76 -8.90
CA VAL A 200 14.17 9.33 -8.95
C VAL A 200 12.67 9.13 -9.13
N ALA A 201 11.83 9.85 -8.36
CA ALA A 201 10.38 9.75 -8.45
C ALA A 201 9.84 10.14 -9.84
N LEU A 202 10.36 11.25 -10.40
CA LEU A 202 9.96 11.73 -11.71
C LEU A 202 10.35 10.73 -12.81
N LEU A 203 11.62 10.29 -12.82
CA LEU A 203 12.12 9.34 -13.81
C LEU A 203 11.38 8.00 -13.73
N ALA A 204 11.18 7.46 -12.52
CA ALA A 204 10.46 6.21 -12.35
C ALA A 204 9.02 6.31 -12.86
N THR A 205 8.35 7.44 -12.62
CA THR A 205 7.00 7.70 -13.10
C THR A 205 6.95 7.80 -14.62
N MET A 206 7.88 8.52 -15.25
CA MET A 206 7.97 8.60 -16.71
C MET A 206 8.18 7.22 -17.34
N ILE A 207 9.11 6.43 -16.80
CA ILE A 207 9.37 5.06 -17.27
C ILE A 207 8.12 4.19 -17.12
N ASN A 208 7.40 4.27 -16.00
CA ASN A 208 6.15 3.53 -15.80
C ASN A 208 5.05 3.95 -16.76
N ILE A 209 4.95 5.22 -17.13
CA ILE A 209 4.00 5.65 -18.15
C ILE A 209 4.35 4.99 -19.49
N VAL A 210 5.61 5.05 -19.90
CA VAL A 210 6.06 4.53 -21.19
C VAL A 210 5.92 3.01 -21.27
N VAL A 211 6.37 2.28 -20.24
CA VAL A 211 6.44 0.81 -20.26
C VAL A 211 5.18 0.15 -19.67
N GLY A 212 4.55 0.79 -18.68
CA GLY A 212 3.39 0.27 -17.98
C GLY A 212 2.08 0.49 -18.73
N PHE A 213 1.95 1.57 -19.51
CA PHE A 213 0.71 1.83 -20.25
C PHE A 213 0.41 0.76 -21.32
N PRO A 214 1.38 0.34 -22.16
CA PRO A 214 1.17 -0.78 -23.09
C PRO A 214 0.80 -2.08 -22.36
N MET A 215 1.45 -2.36 -21.22
CA MET A 215 1.17 -3.55 -20.40
C MET A 215 -0.26 -3.56 -19.87
N ALA A 216 -0.74 -2.41 -19.37
CA ALA A 216 -2.10 -2.25 -18.90
C ALA A 216 -3.13 -2.50 -20.02
N ILE A 217 -2.86 -2.03 -21.25
CA ILE A 217 -3.73 -2.32 -22.41
C ILE A 217 -3.75 -3.82 -22.74
N ILE A 218 -2.58 -4.47 -22.71
CA ILE A 218 -2.47 -5.91 -23.01
C ILE A 218 -3.30 -6.73 -22.03
N ILE A 219 -3.20 -6.42 -20.73
CA ILE A 219 -3.93 -7.11 -19.66
C ILE A 219 -5.43 -6.82 -19.77
N ALA A 220 -5.82 -5.54 -19.76
CA ALA A 220 -7.23 -5.12 -19.77
C ALA A 220 -8.00 -5.63 -21.00
N ARG A 221 -7.38 -5.56 -22.19
CA ARG A 221 -8.02 -6.00 -23.45
C ARG A 221 -7.77 -7.47 -23.79
N ARG A 222 -7.07 -8.22 -22.93
CA ARG A 222 -6.77 -9.64 -23.11
C ARG A 222 -6.17 -9.98 -24.49
N ARG A 223 -5.28 -9.14 -25.04
CA ARG A 223 -4.78 -9.27 -26.42
C ARG A 223 -4.15 -10.62 -26.74
N PHE A 224 -3.50 -11.25 -25.77
CA PHE A 224 -2.82 -12.56 -25.93
C PHE A 224 -3.64 -13.73 -25.40
N GLY A 225 -4.96 -13.55 -25.24
CA GLY A 225 -5.85 -14.54 -24.68
C GLY A 225 -5.85 -14.60 -23.16
N ARG A 226 -6.86 -15.26 -22.60
CA ARG A 226 -7.18 -15.19 -21.16
C ARG A 226 -6.08 -15.79 -20.26
N ARG A 227 -5.43 -16.87 -20.68
CA ARG A 227 -4.41 -17.56 -19.87
C ARG A 227 -3.12 -16.73 -19.77
N VAL A 228 -2.60 -16.25 -20.90
CA VAL A 228 -1.36 -15.45 -20.93
C VAL A 228 -1.54 -14.14 -20.18
N CYS A 229 -2.64 -13.42 -20.40
CA CYS A 229 -2.90 -12.18 -19.69
C CYS A 229 -3.09 -12.38 -18.18
N ALA A 230 -3.64 -13.52 -17.73
CA ALA A 230 -3.71 -13.84 -16.30
C ALA A 230 -2.32 -14.08 -15.68
N ILE A 231 -1.41 -14.73 -16.42
CA ILE A 231 -0.01 -14.89 -15.98
C ILE A 231 0.69 -13.53 -15.93
N MET A 232 0.50 -12.70 -16.97
CA MET A 232 1.09 -11.35 -17.01
C MET A 232 0.59 -10.49 -15.84
N ASP A 233 -0.72 -10.49 -15.57
CA ASP A 233 -1.28 -9.79 -14.41
C ASP A 233 -0.68 -10.30 -13.08
N ALA A 234 -0.54 -11.62 -12.92
CA ALA A 234 0.12 -12.18 -11.74
C ALA A 234 1.58 -11.73 -11.60
N LEU A 235 2.35 -11.73 -12.70
CA LEU A 235 3.75 -11.30 -12.72
C LEU A 235 3.90 -9.81 -12.37
N VAL A 236 3.03 -8.97 -12.93
CA VAL A 236 3.00 -7.54 -12.62
C VAL A 236 2.75 -7.29 -11.14
N ASN A 237 1.97 -8.16 -10.49
CA ASN A 237 1.67 -8.07 -9.06
C ASN A 237 2.77 -8.67 -8.15
N ILE A 238 3.83 -9.29 -8.68
CA ILE A 238 4.90 -9.85 -7.83
C ILE A 238 5.58 -8.77 -6.95
N PRO A 239 6.01 -7.61 -7.48
CA PRO A 239 6.75 -6.63 -6.69
C PRO A 239 5.96 -6.07 -5.49
N ILE A 240 4.63 -6.12 -5.51
CA ILE A 240 3.82 -5.70 -4.37
C ILE A 240 3.84 -6.74 -3.23
N ILE A 241 4.09 -8.01 -3.55
CA ILE A 241 4.14 -9.14 -2.60
C ILE A 241 5.52 -9.22 -1.94
N VAL A 242 6.56 -8.92 -2.71
CA VAL A 242 7.96 -9.02 -2.28
C VAL A 242 8.30 -7.83 -1.38
N PRO A 243 8.84 -8.05 -0.16
CA PRO A 243 9.27 -6.97 0.71
C PRO A 243 10.25 -6.03 0.01
N SER A 244 9.93 -4.72 0.00
CA SER A 244 10.66 -3.69 -0.75
C SER A 244 12.18 -3.72 -0.55
N VAL A 245 12.64 -3.93 0.68
CA VAL A 245 14.08 -3.99 1.01
C VAL A 245 14.74 -5.26 0.47
N ALA A 246 14.07 -6.42 0.57
CA ALA A 246 14.58 -7.66 0.00
C ALA A 246 14.60 -7.60 -1.54
N LEU A 247 13.58 -6.98 -2.15
CA LEU A 247 13.53 -6.69 -3.58
C LEU A 247 14.67 -5.75 -4.00
N GLY A 248 14.94 -4.70 -3.23
CA GLY A 248 16.05 -3.78 -3.46
C GLY A 248 17.42 -4.46 -3.41
N VAL A 249 17.64 -5.35 -2.43
CA VAL A 249 18.84 -6.18 -2.35
C VAL A 249 18.98 -7.09 -3.58
N SER A 250 17.91 -7.80 -3.93
CA SER A 250 17.91 -8.72 -5.08
C SER A 250 18.21 -7.98 -6.40
N LEU A 251 17.56 -6.84 -6.64
CA LEU A 251 17.80 -6.03 -7.83
C LEU A 251 19.21 -5.45 -7.86
N SER A 252 19.74 -5.00 -6.71
CA SER A 252 21.11 -4.50 -6.63
C SER A 252 22.12 -5.56 -7.03
N PHE A 253 22.00 -6.79 -6.53
CA PHE A 253 22.90 -7.88 -6.91
C PHE A 253 22.76 -8.26 -8.38
N PHE A 254 21.51 -8.32 -8.88
CA PHE A 254 21.25 -8.66 -10.29
C PHE A 254 21.91 -7.67 -11.25
N TRP A 255 21.70 -6.36 -11.04
CA TRP A 255 22.26 -5.33 -11.92
C TRP A 255 23.77 -5.23 -11.80
N ASN A 256 24.34 -5.43 -10.61
CA ASN A 256 25.79 -5.48 -10.44
C ASN A 256 26.41 -6.69 -11.18
N ALA A 257 25.71 -7.83 -11.24
CA ALA A 257 26.19 -9.02 -11.94
C ALA A 257 26.15 -8.89 -13.48
N LEU A 258 25.18 -8.16 -14.05
CA LEU A 258 25.02 -8.01 -15.50
C LEU A 258 25.93 -6.92 -16.13
N GLY A 259 26.69 -6.20 -15.31
CA GLY A 259 27.47 -5.05 -15.73
C GLY A 259 27.06 -3.84 -14.89
N ALA A 260 28.02 -3.29 -14.14
CA ALA A 260 27.77 -2.27 -13.12
C ALA A 260 27.02 -1.05 -13.69
N LEU A 261 25.70 -1.01 -13.49
CA LEU A 261 24.95 0.23 -13.64
C LEU A 261 25.36 1.19 -12.52
N PRO A 262 25.50 2.50 -12.81
CA PRO A 262 25.66 3.48 -11.76
C PRO A 262 24.55 3.36 -10.72
N GLU A 263 24.89 3.54 -9.44
CA GLU A 263 23.98 3.35 -8.30
C GLU A 263 22.64 4.11 -8.47
N PHE A 264 22.71 5.31 -9.05
CA PHE A 264 21.53 6.11 -9.38
C PHE A 264 20.53 5.37 -10.26
N TRP A 265 20.98 4.66 -11.29
CA TRP A 265 20.09 3.92 -12.19
C TRP A 265 19.52 2.66 -11.54
N VAL A 266 20.31 1.98 -10.71
CA VAL A 266 19.79 0.87 -9.89
C VAL A 266 18.68 1.37 -8.98
N LEU A 267 18.86 2.53 -8.35
CA LEU A 267 17.85 3.16 -7.50
C LEU A 267 16.58 3.50 -8.29
N VAL A 268 16.71 4.08 -9.49
CA VAL A 268 15.56 4.36 -10.39
C VAL A 268 14.84 3.06 -10.76
N LEU A 269 15.57 2.01 -11.16
CA LEU A 269 14.98 0.73 -11.57
C LEU A 269 14.25 0.03 -10.42
N VAL A 270 14.78 0.09 -9.20
CA VAL A 270 14.09 -0.41 -8.00
C VAL A 270 12.76 0.35 -7.81
N HIS A 271 12.76 1.67 -7.93
CA HIS A 271 11.54 2.46 -7.81
C HIS A 271 10.55 2.15 -8.93
N VAL A 272 11.02 2.00 -10.17
CA VAL A 272 10.21 1.54 -11.32
C VAL A 272 9.55 0.21 -10.97
N SER A 273 10.31 -0.82 -10.58
CA SER A 273 9.75 -2.14 -10.27
C SER A 273 8.63 -2.10 -9.23
N ILE A 274 8.79 -1.30 -8.16
CA ILE A 274 7.78 -1.18 -7.10
C ILE A 274 6.54 -0.44 -7.63
N THR A 275 6.75 0.72 -8.26
CA THR A 275 5.65 1.62 -8.67
C THR A 275 4.94 1.17 -9.94
N TYR A 276 5.59 0.35 -10.77
CA TYR A 276 5.06 -0.25 -11.99
C TYR A 276 3.76 -1.01 -11.71
N THR A 277 3.75 -1.81 -10.65
CA THR A 277 2.60 -2.58 -10.18
C THR A 277 1.36 -1.71 -9.98
N TYR A 278 1.53 -0.59 -9.28
CA TYR A 278 0.45 0.33 -8.96
C TYR A 278 -0.06 1.05 -10.21
N PHE A 279 0.87 1.48 -11.07
CA PHE A 279 0.54 2.14 -12.33
C PHE A 279 -0.28 1.24 -13.24
N VAL A 280 0.23 0.03 -13.54
CA VAL A 280 -0.44 -0.92 -14.45
C VAL A 280 -1.82 -1.31 -13.92
N ARG A 281 -1.95 -1.58 -12.61
CA ARG A 281 -3.23 -1.96 -12.01
C ARG A 281 -4.26 -0.82 -12.05
N ALA A 282 -3.83 0.41 -11.75
CA ALA A 282 -4.72 1.58 -11.80
C ALA A 282 -5.24 1.83 -13.23
N ILE A 283 -4.35 1.77 -14.22
CA ILE A 283 -4.73 1.96 -15.63
C ILE A 283 -5.56 0.80 -16.15
N SER A 284 -5.21 -0.46 -15.82
CA SER A 284 -5.98 -1.63 -16.25
C SER A 284 -7.41 -1.59 -15.72
N ALA A 285 -7.60 -1.27 -14.44
CA ALA A 285 -8.92 -1.11 -13.84
C ALA A 285 -9.72 0.03 -14.49
N ALA A 286 -9.08 1.17 -14.79
CA ALA A 286 -9.72 2.27 -15.50
C ALA A 286 -10.15 1.86 -16.92
N LEU A 287 -9.31 1.11 -17.64
CA LEU A 287 -9.60 0.62 -18.98
C LEU A 287 -10.71 -0.44 -19.00
N GLU A 288 -10.78 -1.32 -18.01
CA GLU A 288 -11.84 -2.32 -17.84
C GLU A 288 -13.19 -1.67 -17.48
N GLY A 289 -13.16 -0.52 -16.80
CA GLY A 289 -14.36 0.25 -16.45
C GLY A 289 -14.99 1.00 -17.64
N ILE A 290 -14.25 1.19 -18.73
CA ILE A 290 -14.80 1.73 -19.98
C ILE A 290 -15.56 0.58 -20.66
N SER A 291 -16.89 0.70 -20.73
CA SER A 291 -17.73 -0.29 -21.41
C SER A 291 -17.23 -0.53 -22.83
N GLN A 292 -16.92 -1.79 -23.13
CA GLN A 292 -16.62 -2.24 -24.50
C GLN A 292 -17.88 -2.42 -25.31
#